data_AF-A0A9X9F401-F1
#
_entry.id   AF-A0A9X9F401-F1
#
_cell.length_a   1.000
_cell.length_b   1.000
_cell.length_c   1.000
_cell.angle_alpha   90.00
_cell.angle_beta   90.00
_cell.angle_gamma   90.00
#
_symmetry.space_group_name_H-M   'P 1'
#
loop_
_entity.id
_entity.type
_entity.pdbx_description
1 polymer ?
#
loop_
_entity_poly.entity_id
_entity_poly.type
_entity_poly.pdbx_seq_one_letter_code
_entity_poly.pdbx_strand_id
1 'polypeptide(L)' 'SRIRDYIHMKPTCATLLIFPEKEASFSVSSFIQSLQQQKNPLLEIQQLPGEHGFLNPYTEKYNGHSTKQAYNLIDSFLVK' A
#
# COMPACT_ATOMS: atom_id res chain seq x y z
N SER A 1 -6.25 -7.21 -6.08
CA SER A 1 -4.83 -7.51 -6.38
C SER A 1 -4.47 -8.88 -5.79
N ARG A 2 -3.59 -9.64 -6.48
CA ARG A 2 -3.12 -10.99 -6.06
C ARG A 2 -1.76 -10.99 -5.35
N ILE A 3 -1.21 -9.82 -5.00
CA ILE A 3 0.09 -9.72 -4.31
C ILE A 3 0.19 -10.57 -3.03
N ARG A 4 -0.95 -10.83 -2.38
CA ARG A 4 -1.07 -11.71 -1.19
C ARG A 4 -0.61 -13.14 -1.45
N ASP A 5 -0.79 -13.63 -2.67
CA ASP A 5 -0.43 -15.00 -3.06
C ASP A 5 1.09 -15.14 -3.30
N TYR A 6 1.81 -14.03 -3.37
CA TYR A 6 3.24 -13.96 -3.71
C TYR A 6 4.07 -13.32 -2.60
N ILE A 7 3.67 -13.52 -1.34
CA ILE A 7 4.33 -12.85 -0.22
C ILE A 7 5.83 -13.12 -0.18
N HIS A 8 6.29 -14.31 -0.59
CA HIS A 8 7.71 -14.68 -0.58
C HIS A 8 8.54 -14.06 -1.72
N MET A 9 7.91 -13.41 -2.70
CA MET A 9 8.63 -12.74 -3.79
C MET A 9 9.27 -11.45 -3.29
N LYS A 10 10.55 -11.29 -3.59
CA LYS A 10 11.30 -10.07 -3.28
C LYS A 10 11.34 -9.18 -4.52
N PRO A 11 10.91 -7.91 -4.44
CA PRO A 11 11.15 -6.95 -5.51
C PRO A 11 12.63 -6.84 -5.86
N THR A 12 12.92 -6.67 -7.14
CA THR A 12 14.28 -6.50 -7.70
C THR A 12 14.68 -5.03 -7.81
N CYS A 13 13.77 -4.11 -7.50
CA CYS A 13 13.99 -2.66 -7.47
C CYS A 13 13.28 -2.06 -6.25
N ALA A 14 13.59 -0.79 -5.94
CA ALA A 14 12.83 -0.04 -4.95
C ALA A 14 11.33 -0.14 -5.27
N THR A 15 10.52 -0.45 -4.27
CA THR A 15 9.08 -0.67 -4.42
C THR A 15 8.34 -0.01 -3.27
N LEU A 16 7.38 0.86 -3.61
CA LEU A 16 6.45 1.45 -2.66
C LEU A 16 5.11 0.71 -2.72
N LEU A 17 4.66 0.16 -1.59
CA LEU A 17 3.31 -0.37 -1.43
C LEU A 17 2.49 0.57 -0.54
N ILE A 18 1.33 1.01 -1.04
CA ILE A 18 0.38 1.82 -0.30
C ILE A 18 -0.89 1.01 -0.07
N PHE A 19 -1.24 0.79 1.20
CA PHE A 19 -2.41 0.01 1.60
C PHE A 19 -3.51 0.91 2.20
N PRO A 20 -4.80 0.55 2.01
CA PRO A 20 -5.88 1.13 2.79
C PRO A 20 -5.79 0.71 4.26
N GLU A 21 -6.46 1.44 5.15
CA GLU A 21 -6.65 1.01 6.54
C GLU A 21 -7.52 -0.25 6.60
N LYS A 22 -8.57 -0.31 5.78
CA LYS A 22 -9.59 -1.36 5.83
C LYS A 22 -9.81 -2.05 4.49
N GLU A 23 -10.01 -3.36 4.56
CA GLU A 23 -10.36 -4.22 3.45
C GLU A 23 -11.25 -5.36 3.98
N ALA A 24 -12.36 -5.63 3.29
CA ALA A 24 -13.30 -6.67 3.72
C ALA A 24 -12.73 -8.07 3.49
N SER A 25 -11.88 -8.22 2.47
CA SER A 25 -11.40 -9.52 2.00
C SER A 25 -10.25 -10.11 2.82
N PHE A 26 -9.57 -9.31 3.67
CA PHE A 26 -8.46 -9.77 4.53
C PHE A 26 -8.02 -8.72 5.56
N SER A 27 -7.26 -9.14 6.57
CA SER A 27 -6.59 -8.24 7.52
C SER A 27 -5.37 -7.55 6.87
N VAL A 28 -5.49 -6.25 6.60
CA VAL A 28 -4.39 -5.46 6.05
C VAL A 28 -3.19 -5.43 7.00
N SER A 29 -3.43 -5.20 8.30
CA SER A 29 -2.36 -5.08 9.30
C SER A 29 -1.54 -6.37 9.42
N SER A 30 -2.21 -7.52 9.44
CA SER A 30 -1.52 -8.83 9.47
C SER A 30 -0.70 -9.04 8.20
N PHE A 31 -1.23 -8.66 7.04
CA PHE A 31 -0.50 -8.78 5.77
C PHE A 31 0.73 -7.88 5.69
N ILE A 32 0.61 -6.61 6.12
CA ILE A 32 1.73 -5.68 6.22
C ILE A 32 2.81 -6.25 7.16
N GLN A 33 2.42 -6.78 8.32
CA GLN A 33 3.36 -7.39 9.26
C GLN A 33 4.13 -8.55 8.63
N SER A 34 3.46 -9.43 7.88
CA SER A 34 4.13 -10.53 7.18
C SER A 34 5.07 -10.06 6.06
N LEU A 35 4.77 -8.95 5.38
CA LEU A 35 5.70 -8.33 4.42
C LEU A 35 6.94 -7.74 5.13
N GLN A 36 6.74 -7.02 6.23
CA GLN A 36 7.83 -6.41 7.02
C GLN A 36 8.77 -7.45 7.63
N GLN A 37 8.25 -8.61 8.04
CA GLN A 37 9.05 -9.71 8.60
C GLN A 37 10.10 -10.26 7.63
N GLN A 38 9.92 -10.07 6.31
CA GLN A 38 10.92 -10.47 5.31
C GLN A 38 12.15 -9.58 5.29
N LYS A 39 12.11 -8.44 5.98
CA LYS A 39 13.22 -7.47 6.12
C LYS A 39 13.83 -7.11 4.76
N ASN A 40 12.98 -6.84 3.76
CA ASN A 40 13.44 -6.45 2.43
C ASN A 40 13.79 -4.95 2.41
N PRO A 41 15.06 -4.57 2.19
CA PRO A 41 15.47 -3.16 2.19
C PRO A 41 14.93 -2.37 1.00
N LEU A 42 14.51 -3.03 -0.09
CA LEU A 42 13.94 -2.39 -1.27
C LEU A 42 12.44 -2.11 -1.15
N LEU A 43 11.81 -2.51 -0.04
CA LEU A 43 10.38 -2.43 0.14
C LEU A 43 10.00 -1.33 1.15
N GLU A 44 9.34 -0.29 0.64
CA GLU A 44 8.71 0.75 1.45
C GLU A 44 7.20 0.45 1.55
N ILE A 45 6.65 0.46 2.76
CA ILE A 45 5.23 0.15 2.99
C ILE A 45 4.59 1.31 3.75
N GLN A 46 3.48 1.81 3.22
CA GLN A 46 2.68 2.87 3.82
C GLN A 46 1.23 2.40 3.96
N GLN A 47 0.59 2.75 5.06
CA GLN A 47 -0.84 2.54 5.27
C GLN A 47 -1.51 3.90 5.46
N LEU A 48 -2.61 4.14 4.74
CA LEU A 48 -3.35 5.40 4.81
C LEU A 48 -4.81 5.16 5.22
N PRO A 49 -5.46 6.13 5.90
CA PRO A 49 -6.88 6.04 6.23
C PRO A 49 -7.74 5.82 4.99
N GLY A 50 -8.75 4.96 5.07
CA GLY A 50 -9.67 4.68 3.97
C GLY A 50 -9.86 3.19 3.70
N GLU A 51 -10.83 2.89 2.84
CA GLU A 51 -11.14 1.54 2.42
C GLU A 51 -10.49 1.18 1.09
N HIS A 52 -10.53 -0.10 0.72
CA HIS A 52 -10.17 -0.52 -0.63
C HIS A 52 -10.80 0.37 -1.71
N GLY A 53 -9.95 0.93 -2.57
CA GLY A 53 -10.38 1.85 -3.62
C GLY A 53 -10.40 3.32 -3.21
N PHE A 54 -9.82 3.70 -2.05
CA PHE A 54 -9.80 5.10 -1.59
C PHE A 54 -9.17 6.11 -2.55
N LEU A 55 -8.36 5.64 -3.52
CA LEU A 55 -7.77 6.45 -4.59
C LEU A 55 -8.67 6.62 -5.82
N ASN A 56 -9.80 5.90 -5.90
CA ASN A 56 -10.69 5.95 -7.05
C ASN A 56 -11.77 7.01 -6.84
N PRO A 57 -11.70 8.19 -7.52
CA PRO A 57 -12.64 9.29 -7.33
C PRO A 57 -14.06 8.98 -7.82
N TYR A 58 -14.24 7.88 -8.54
CA TYR A 58 -15.54 7.45 -9.07
C TYR A 58 -16.27 6.44 -8.16
N THR A 59 -15.85 6.32 -6.90
CA THR A 59 -16.46 5.42 -5.92
C THR A 59 -16.79 6.14 -4.63
N GLU A 60 -17.80 5.65 -3.90
CA GLU A 60 -18.15 6.16 -2.57
C GLU A 60 -17.02 6.02 -1.54
N LYS A 61 -16.06 5.14 -1.83
CA LYS A 61 -14.89 4.88 -0.97
C LYS A 61 -13.78 5.92 -1.15
N TYR A 62 -13.90 6.82 -2.12
CA TYR A 62 -12.91 7.86 -2.38
C TYR A 62 -12.60 8.66 -1.12
N ASN A 63 -11.31 8.84 -0.83
CA ASN A 63 -10.85 9.68 0.26
C ASN A 63 -9.85 10.72 -0.27
N GLY A 64 -10.29 11.97 -0.38
CA GLY A 64 -9.45 13.05 -0.93
C GLY A 64 -8.21 13.37 -0.10
N HIS A 65 -8.30 13.26 1.24
CA HIS A 65 -7.16 13.49 2.12
C HIS A 65 -6.06 12.43 1.90
N SER A 66 -6.44 11.15 1.97
CA SER A 66 -5.51 10.04 1.74
C SER A 66 -5.02 9.99 0.30
N THR A 67 -5.83 10.43 -0.67
CA THR A 67 -5.37 10.60 -2.06
C THR A 67 -4.24 11.61 -2.16
N LYS A 68 -4.40 12.79 -1.56
CA LYS A 68 -3.33 13.80 -1.52
C LYS A 68 -2.07 13.26 -0.84
N GLN A 69 -2.21 12.55 0.29
CA GLN A 69 -1.09 11.92 0.98
C GLN A 69 -0.39 10.87 0.11
N ALA A 70 -1.15 10.02 -0.59
CA ALA A 70 -0.59 9.00 -1.48
C ALA A 70 0.23 9.62 -2.62
N TYR A 71 -0.26 10.68 -3.25
CA TYR A 71 0.50 11.38 -4.30
C TYR A 71 1.80 11.98 -3.76
N ASN A 72 1.77 12.63 -2.58
CA ASN A 72 3.00 13.14 -1.97
C ASN A 72 4.03 12.02 -1.69
N LEU A 73 3.56 10.84 -1.26
CA LEU A 73 4.42 9.66 -1.03
C LEU A 73 5.01 9.15 -2.35
N ILE A 74 4.21 9.07 -3.41
CA ILE A 74 4.64 8.64 -4.75
C ILE A 74 5.69 9.61 -5.29
N ASP A 75 5.43 10.92 -5.24
CA ASP A 75 6.36 11.95 -5.73
C ASP A 75 7.69 11.88 -4.96
N SER A 76 7.63 11.78 -3.63
CA SER A 76 8.82 11.63 -2.78
C SER A 76 9.60 10.34 -3.07
N PHE A 77 8.90 9.26 -3.46
CA PHE A 77 9.52 7.98 -3.78
C PHE A 77 10.19 8.00 -5.16
N LEU A 78 9.59 8.66 -6.15
CA LEU A 78 10.12 8.71 -7.53
C LEU A 78 11.32 9.66 -7.71
N VAL A 79 11.51 10.60 -6.79
CA VAL A 79 12.62 11.58 -6.84
C VAL A 79 13.87 11.09 -6.09
N LYS A 80 13.81 9.91 -5.43
CA LYS A 80 14.97 9.25 -4.81
C LYS A 80 15.91 8.64 -5.84
#